data_AF-A0A3E0P9M6-F1
#
_entry.id   AF-A0A3E0P9M6-F1
#
_cell.length_a   1.000
_cell.length_b   1.000
_cell.length_c   1.000
_cell.angle_alpha   90.00
_cell.angle_beta   90.00
_cell.angle_gamma   90.00
#
_symmetry.space_group_name_H-M   'P 1'
#
loop_
_entity.id
_entity.type
_entity.pdbx_description
1 polymer ?
#
loop_
_entity_poly.entity_id
_entity_poly.type
_entity_poly.pdbx_seq_one_letter_code
_entity_poly.pdbx_strand_id
1 'polypeptide(L)' 'MLARHRRGDWGDVSAQVRRVNERGLVEQFNLHSSYSLPDGRRLVVVTSRDRATTMIHLDAQ' A
#
# COMPACT_ATOMS: atom_id res chain seq x y z
N MET A 1 -4.22 -1.16 9.53
CA MET A 1 -3.80 -0.97 8.13
C MET A 1 -2.44 -1.60 7.83
N LEU A 2 -1.38 -1.33 8.59
CA LEU A 2 -0.06 -1.93 8.32
C LEU A 2 -0.05 -3.49 8.33
N ALA A 3 -0.79 -4.11 9.24
CA ALA A 3 -0.92 -5.58 9.26
C ALA A 3 -1.62 -6.13 8.01
N ARG A 4 -2.55 -5.38 7.41
CA ARG A 4 -3.22 -5.74 6.15
C ARG A 4 -2.23 -5.65 4.99
N HIS A 5 -1.50 -4.52 4.88
CA HIS A 5 -0.44 -4.31 3.89
C HIS A 5 0.59 -5.45 3.89
N ARG A 6 1.09 -5.82 5.09
CA ARG A 6 2.06 -6.92 5.25
C ARG A 6 1.53 -8.30 4.83
N ARG A 7 0.21 -8.50 4.83
CA ARG A 7 -0.46 -9.75 4.42
C ARG A 7 -0.85 -9.74 2.93
N GLY A 8 -0.48 -8.72 2.17
CA GLY A 8 -0.87 -8.59 0.77
C GLY A 8 -2.29 -8.06 0.56
N ASP A 9 -2.93 -7.56 1.62
CA ASP A 9 -4.18 -6.84 1.47
C ASP A 9 -3.89 -5.39 1.10
N TRP A 10 -3.96 -5.11 -0.20
CA TRP A 10 -3.65 -3.81 -0.79
C TRP A 10 -4.76 -2.76 -0.64
N GLY A 11 -5.93 -3.13 -0.13
CA GLY A 11 -7.09 -2.26 -0.01
C GLY A 11 -7.65 -1.78 -1.35
N ASP A 12 -8.02 -0.51 -1.40
CA ASP A 12 -8.77 0.18 -2.45
C ASP A 12 -7.85 0.67 -3.59
N VAL A 13 -7.03 -0.25 -4.11
CA VAL A 13 -6.15 0.01 -5.25
C VAL A 13 -6.71 -0.56 -6.55
N SER A 14 -6.31 -0.02 -7.69
CA SER A 14 -6.70 -0.54 -9.00
C SER A 14 -6.13 -1.96 -9.23
N ALA A 15 -6.74 -2.70 -10.17
CA ALA A 15 -6.25 -4.02 -10.57
C ALA A 15 -4.80 -3.98 -11.10
N GLN A 16 -4.40 -2.87 -11.73
CA GLN A 16 -3.02 -2.67 -12.19
C GLN A 16 -2.05 -2.53 -11.02
N VAL A 17 -2.37 -1.69 -10.02
CA VAL A 17 -1.52 -1.52 -8.82
C VAL A 17 -1.43 -2.82 -8.04
N ARG A 18 -2.54 -3.56 -7.91
CA ARG A 18 -2.53 -4.91 -7.32
C ARG A 18 -1.54 -5.82 -8.03
N ARG A 19 -1.60 -5.93 -9.37
CA ARG A 19 -0.63 -6.74 -10.14
C ARG A 19 0.82 -6.28 -9.96
N VAL A 20 1.06 -4.97 -9.90
CA VAL A 20 2.40 -4.42 -9.64
C VAL A 20 2.90 -4.81 -8.25
N ASN A 21 2.05 -4.78 -7.22
CA ASN A 21 2.42 -5.23 -5.89
C ASN A 21 2.74 -6.72 -5.85
N GLU A 22 1.89 -7.58 -6.43
CA GLU A 22 2.13 -9.03 -6.49
C GLU A 22 3.47 -9.35 -7.14
N ARG A 23 3.74 -8.72 -8.29
CA ARG A 23 5.03 -8.85 -8.97
C ARG A 23 6.16 -8.28 -8.12
N GLY A 24 5.91 -7.16 -7.44
CA GLY A 24 6.85 -6.50 -6.55
C GLY A 24 7.26 -7.32 -5.34
N LEU A 25 6.46 -8.31 -4.92
CA LEU A 25 6.85 -9.26 -3.87
C LEU A 25 8.06 -10.11 -4.31
N VAL A 26 8.18 -10.43 -5.59
CA VAL A 26 9.27 -11.24 -6.17
C VAL A 26 10.37 -10.35 -6.74
N GLU A 27 9.99 -9.35 -7.54
CA GLU A 27 10.92 -8.48 -8.27
C GLU A 27 11.40 -7.27 -7.45
N GLN A 28 11.01 -7.19 -6.18
CA GLN A 28 11.41 -6.13 -5.25
C GLN A 28 11.07 -4.72 -5.80
N PHE A 29 9.81 -4.49 -6.14
CA PHE A 29 9.32 -3.12 -6.37
C PHE A 29 8.80 -2.49 -5.09
N ASN A 30 8.59 -1.18 -5.10
CA ASN A 30 7.84 -0.54 -4.04
C ASN A 30 6.42 -1.13 -3.98
N LEU A 31 5.93 -1.39 -2.78
CA LEU A 31 4.58 -1.87 -2.54
C LEU A 31 3.70 -0.69 -2.13
N HIS A 32 2.50 -0.63 -2.68
CA HIS A 32 1.56 0.47 -2.44
C HIS A 32 0.21 -0.09 -1.95
N SER A 33 -0.30 0.41 -0.82
CA SER A 33 -1.68 0.17 -0.41
C SER A 33 -2.44 1.46 -0.18
N SER A 34 -3.74 1.40 -0.38
CA SER A 34 -4.64 2.51 -0.13
C SER A 34 -5.86 2.02 0.63
N TYR A 35 -6.26 2.72 1.67
CA TYR A 35 -7.41 2.36 2.48
C TYR A 35 -8.29 3.58 2.70
N SER A 36 -9.57 3.44 2.34
CA SER A 36 -10.60 4.41 2.67
C SER A 36 -10.90 4.35 4.18
N LEU A 37 -10.95 5.52 4.82
CA LEU A 37 -11.28 5.66 6.24
C LEU A 37 -12.74 6.08 6.40
N PRO A 38 -13.36 5.80 7.56
CA PRO A 38 -14.77 6.14 7.81
C PRO A 38 -15.07 7.65 7.73
N ASP A 39 -14.07 8.50 7.94
CA ASP A 39 -14.18 9.96 7.86
C ASP A 39 -14.01 10.51 6.43
N GLY A 40 -14.01 9.63 5.43
CA GLY A 40 -13.87 9.97 4.01
C GLY A 40 -12.43 10.21 3.55
N ARG A 41 -11.45 10.21 4.46
CA ARG A 41 -10.04 10.36 4.10
C ARG A 41 -9.46 9.06 3.54
N ARG A 42 -8.32 9.19 2.88
CA ARG A 42 -7.53 8.07 2.38
C ARG A 42 -6.22 7.96 3.15
N LEU A 43 -5.90 6.73 3.56
CA LEU A 43 -4.59 6.38 4.10
C LEU A 43 -3.80 5.61 3.05
N VAL A 44 -2.63 6.11 2.69
CA VAL A 44 -1.71 5.50 1.74
C VAL A 44 -0.50 4.93 2.48
N VAL A 45 -0.15 3.69 2.19
CA VAL A 45 1.03 3.01 2.74
C VAL A 45 1.96 2.63 1.60
N VAL A 46 3.21 3.04 1.68
CA VAL A 46 4.24 2.69 0.70
C VAL A 46 5.42 2.02 1.41
N THR A 47 5.78 0.81 1.00
CA THR A 47 6.99 0.13 1.45
C THR A 47 8.02 0.14 0.33
N SER A 48 9.23 0.64 0.60
CA SER A 48 10.32 0.69 -0.37
C SER A 48 10.74 -0.70 -0.84
N ARG A 49 11.35 -0.79 -2.03
CA ARG A 49 11.78 -2.05 -2.65
C ARG A 49 12.62 -2.96 -1.75
N ASP A 50 13.53 -2.36 -0.99
CA ASP A 50 14.42 -3.03 -0.03
C ASP A 50 13.72 -3.42 1.28
N ARG A 51 12.44 -3.07 1.42
CA ARG A 51 11.60 -3.29 2.61
C ARG A 51 12.13 -2.60 3.87
N ALA A 52 13.12 -1.71 3.74
CA ALA A 52 13.74 -1.02 4.87
C ALA A 52 12.90 0.16 5.37
N THR A 53 12.11 0.77 4.49
CA THR A 53 11.31 1.96 4.80
C THR A 53 9.85 1.71 4.51
N THR A 54 8.98 2.09 5.46
CA THR A 54 7.54 2.20 5.23
C THR A 54 7.12 3.64 5.51
N MET A 55 6.58 4.31 4.49
CA MET A 55 5.95 5.62 4.61
C MET A 55 4.44 5.45 4.72
N ILE A 56 3.83 6.23 5.61
CA ILE A 56 2.38 6.33 5.74
C ILE A 56 2.01 7.79 5.47
N HIS A 57 1.14 8.00 4.48
CA HIS A 57 0.55 9.29 4.18
C HIS A 57 -0.94 9.25 4.51
N LEU A 58 -1.42 10.29 5.16
CA LEU A 58 -2.83 10.49 5.46
C LEU A 58 -3.23 11.79 4.78
N ASP A 59 -4.20 11.71 3.87
CA ASP A 59 -4.71 12.89 3.18
C ASP A 59 -5.18 13.92 4.23
N ALA A 60 -4.83 15.18 4.02
CA ALA A 60 -5.37 16.27 4.83
C ALA A 60 -6.84 16.50 4.46
N GLN A 61 -7.64 16.98 5.43
CA GLN A 61 -9.02 17.41 5.17
C GLN A 61 -9.05 18.74 4.41
#